data_AF-A0A177M5E2-F1
#
_entry.id   AF-A0A177M5E2-F1
#
_cell.length_a   1.000
_cell.length_b   1.000
_cell.length_c   1.000
_cell.angle_alpha   90.00
_cell.angle_beta   90.00
_cell.angle_gamma   90.00
#
_symmetry.space_group_name_H-M   'P 1'
#
loop_
_entity.id
_entity.type
_entity.pdbx_description
1 polymer ?
#
loop_
_entity_poly.entity_id
_entity_poly.type
_entity_poly.pdbx_seq_one_letter_code
_entity_poly.pdbx_strand_id
1 'polypeptide(L)'
;MKPGIKVVCCTLLLCMQAVSAVELDKPTVESAKRFLAAYLEHTNKANITLLTLYSESAKITATVTTLDRSTSERQLSGHQWKQLLRDTWYSGQPSVEPIELHDVIITRLDENRLKIAARRYAMRRCYWDNNYLAVIEKATGGGYQIVSENLLIDHQNQCVQPDTTNIKQEIKIVPN
;
A
#
# COMPACT_ATOMS: atom_id res chain seq x y z
N MET A 1 -13.78 40.83 -59.45
CA MET A 1 -12.65 40.26 -58.68
C MET A 1 -12.89 40.47 -57.18
N LYS A 2 -13.16 39.40 -56.43
CA LYS A 2 -13.02 39.31 -54.96
C LYS A 2 -12.79 37.83 -54.63
N PRO A 3 -11.65 37.43 -54.06
CA PRO A 3 -11.47 36.05 -53.61
C PRO A 3 -11.94 35.92 -52.16
N GLY A 4 -12.88 35.00 -51.93
CA GLY A 4 -13.30 34.59 -50.59
C GLY A 4 -12.30 33.57 -50.03
N ILE A 5 -11.64 33.93 -48.93
CA ILE A 5 -10.74 33.07 -48.17
C ILE A 5 -11.59 32.00 -47.47
N LYS A 6 -11.44 30.73 -47.85
CA LYS A 6 -12.01 29.60 -47.12
C LYS A 6 -11.04 29.21 -46.01
N VAL A 7 -11.41 29.52 -44.77
CA VAL A 7 -10.77 29.00 -43.56
C VAL A 7 -11.08 27.50 -43.48
N VAL A 8 -10.07 26.67 -43.72
CA VAL A 8 -10.13 25.23 -43.48
C VAL A 8 -9.90 25.02 -41.99
N CYS A 9 -10.97 24.71 -41.27
CA CYS A 9 -10.95 24.33 -39.88
C CYS A 9 -10.32 22.93 -39.78
N CYS A 10 -9.04 22.85 -39.43
CA CYS A 10 -8.39 21.60 -39.03
C CYS A 10 -8.97 21.15 -37.68
N THR A 11 -9.99 20.31 -37.72
CA THR A 11 -10.43 19.51 -36.56
C THR A 11 -9.31 18.54 -36.17
N LEU A 12 -8.53 18.95 -35.17
CA LEU A 12 -7.67 18.06 -34.39
C LEU A 12 -8.55 17.01 -33.71
N LEU A 13 -8.55 15.78 -34.25
CA LEU A 13 -9.03 14.61 -33.55
C LEU A 13 -8.10 14.35 -32.35
N LEU A 14 -8.49 14.85 -31.19
CA LEU A 14 -8.02 14.35 -29.90
C LEU A 14 -8.55 12.93 -29.74
N CYS A 15 -7.74 11.94 -30.13
CA CYS A 15 -7.93 10.57 -29.69
C CYS A 15 -7.74 10.54 -28.16
N MET A 16 -8.84 10.72 -27.43
CA MET A 16 -8.92 10.33 -26.03
C MET A 16 -8.74 8.83 -25.95
N GLN A 17 -7.51 8.38 -25.75
CA GLN A 17 -7.27 6.99 -25.34
C GLN A 17 -7.84 6.86 -23.94
N ALA A 18 -9.04 6.27 -23.87
CA ALA A 18 -9.57 5.76 -22.61
C ALA A 18 -8.53 4.78 -22.07
N VAL A 19 -7.93 5.11 -20.93
CA VAL A 19 -7.08 4.20 -20.17
C VAL A 19 -8.00 3.09 -19.67
N SER A 20 -8.17 2.04 -20.46
CA SER A 20 -8.90 0.85 -20.04
C SER A 20 -8.13 0.23 -18.89
N ALA A 21 -8.66 0.35 -17.68
CA ALA A 21 -8.17 -0.41 -16.54
C ALA A 21 -8.31 -1.91 -16.89
N VAL A 22 -7.18 -2.60 -17.04
CA VAL A 22 -7.18 -4.04 -17.31
C VAL A 22 -7.72 -4.74 -16.08
N GLU A 23 -8.86 -5.41 -16.25
CA GLU A 23 -9.47 -6.22 -15.20
C GLU A 23 -8.51 -7.35 -14.78
N LEU A 24 -8.42 -7.61 -13.47
CA LEU A 24 -7.56 -8.67 -12.95
C LEU A 24 -8.26 -10.02 -13.11
N ASP A 25 -7.57 -11.00 -13.70
CA ASP A 25 -8.06 -12.37 -13.73
C ASP A 25 -8.24 -12.94 -12.31
N LYS A 26 -9.24 -13.81 -12.15
CA LYS A 26 -9.60 -14.43 -10.86
C LYS A 26 -8.40 -15.07 -10.13
N PRO A 27 -7.51 -15.85 -10.78
CA PRO A 27 -6.31 -16.37 -10.12
C PRO A 27 -5.40 -15.29 -9.52
N THR A 28 -5.19 -14.19 -10.25
CA THR A 28 -4.39 -13.06 -9.78
C THR A 28 -5.03 -12.40 -8.56
N VAL A 29 -6.35 -12.18 -8.59
CA VAL A 29 -7.10 -11.62 -7.45
C VAL A 29 -6.96 -12.50 -6.22
N GLU A 30 -7.16 -13.82 -6.35
CA GLU A 30 -7.07 -14.74 -5.22
C GLU A 30 -5.66 -14.84 -4.65
N SER A 31 -4.63 -14.80 -5.49
CA SER A 31 -3.23 -14.76 -5.04
C SER A 31 -2.89 -13.46 -4.31
N ALA A 32 -3.40 -12.31 -4.77
CA ALA A 32 -3.21 -11.03 -4.10
C ALA A 32 -3.93 -10.99 -2.74
N LYS A 33 -5.14 -11.56 -2.64
CA LYS A 33 -5.86 -11.71 -1.37
C LYS A 33 -5.10 -12.59 -0.37
N ARG A 34 -4.56 -13.72 -0.82
CA ARG A 34 -3.71 -14.59 0.03
C ARG A 34 -2.47 -13.86 0.53
N PHE A 35 -1.81 -13.09 -0.35
CA PHE A 35 -0.68 -12.25 0.04
C PHE A 35 -1.07 -11.24 1.12
N LEU A 36 -2.16 -10.49 0.93
CA LEU A 36 -2.64 -9.50 1.88
C LEU A 36 -3.03 -10.11 3.23
N ALA A 37 -3.68 -11.27 3.22
CA ALA A 37 -4.02 -12.00 4.43
C ALA A 37 -2.75 -12.40 5.21
N ALA A 38 -1.73 -12.93 4.52
CA ALA A 38 -0.45 -13.27 5.14
C ALA A 38 0.29 -12.02 5.68
N TYR A 39 0.30 -10.92 4.91
CA TYR A 39 0.89 -9.66 5.33
C TYR A 39 0.25 -9.12 6.61
N LEU A 40 -1.09 -9.07 6.68
CA LEU A 40 -1.82 -8.61 7.86
C LEU A 40 -1.61 -9.53 9.06
N GLU A 41 -1.72 -10.84 8.86
CA GLU A 41 -1.49 -11.85 9.90
C GLU A 41 -0.08 -11.73 10.50
N HIS A 42 0.95 -11.63 9.66
CA HIS A 42 2.33 -11.55 10.14
C HIS A 42 2.65 -10.20 10.78
N THR A 43 2.16 -9.09 10.20
CA THR A 43 2.32 -7.74 10.78
C THR A 43 1.66 -7.66 12.15
N ASN A 44 0.41 -8.11 12.27
CA ASN A 44 -0.38 -7.96 13.50
C ASN A 44 0.07 -8.87 14.65
N LYS A 45 0.84 -9.92 14.34
CA LYS A 45 1.42 -10.85 15.32
C LYS A 45 2.91 -10.66 15.53
N ALA A 46 3.54 -9.66 14.89
CA ALA A 46 5.00 -9.51 14.86
C ALA A 46 5.73 -10.82 14.50
N ASN A 47 5.19 -11.56 13.54
CA ASN A 47 5.77 -12.83 13.12
C ASN A 47 6.97 -12.57 12.21
N ILE A 48 8.12 -13.12 12.56
CA ILE A 48 9.37 -13.01 11.78
C ILE A 48 9.22 -13.46 10.32
N THR A 49 8.23 -14.30 10.01
CA THR A 49 7.89 -14.69 8.64
C THR A 49 7.50 -13.49 7.75
N LEU A 50 7.05 -12.36 8.32
CA LEU A 50 6.83 -11.12 7.55
C LEU A 50 8.07 -10.72 6.73
N LEU A 51 9.27 -10.97 7.25
CA LEU A 51 10.51 -10.59 6.56
C LEU A 51 10.68 -11.30 5.21
N THR A 52 10.05 -12.47 5.01
CA THR A 52 10.10 -13.18 3.72
C THR A 52 9.21 -12.54 2.67
N LEU A 53 8.22 -11.74 3.09
CA LEU A 53 7.34 -11.01 2.20
C LEU A 53 8.02 -9.79 1.57
N TYR A 54 9.16 -9.33 2.06
CA TYR A 54 9.90 -8.23 1.44
C TYR A 54 11.00 -8.77 0.53
N SER A 55 11.16 -8.19 -0.66
CA SER A 55 12.39 -8.37 -1.45
C SER A 55 13.57 -7.71 -0.74
N GLU A 56 14.80 -8.24 -0.89
CA GLU A 56 16.01 -7.57 -0.40
C GLU A 56 16.23 -6.20 -1.05
N SER A 57 15.81 -6.05 -2.32
CA SER A 57 15.94 -4.82 -3.10
C SER A 57 14.72 -3.89 -3.01
N ALA A 58 13.76 -4.18 -2.11
CA ALA A 58 12.56 -3.37 -1.98
C ALA A 58 12.90 -1.89 -1.69
N LYS A 59 12.06 -0.97 -2.17
CA LYS A 59 12.19 0.47 -1.90
C LYS A 59 11.11 0.89 -0.91
N ILE A 60 11.51 1.12 0.33
CA ILE A 60 10.60 1.50 1.42
C ILE A 60 10.75 2.99 1.68
N THR A 61 9.66 3.72 1.53
CA THR A 61 9.56 5.13 1.93
C THR A 61 8.71 5.20 3.19
N ALA A 62 9.32 5.59 4.31
CA ALA A 62 8.63 5.78 5.57
C ALA A 62 8.62 7.26 5.91
N THR A 63 7.44 7.86 5.93
CA THR A 63 7.23 9.18 6.54
C THR A 63 6.99 8.97 8.02
N VAL A 64 7.86 9.52 8.87
CA VAL A 64 7.78 9.38 10.33
C VAL A 64 7.43 10.72 10.94
N THR A 65 6.32 10.76 11.67
CA THR A 65 5.92 11.91 12.51
C THR A 65 6.22 11.57 13.97
N THR A 66 7.14 12.31 14.58
CA THR A 66 7.54 12.13 15.99
C THR A 66 6.55 12.80 16.95
N LEU A 67 6.71 12.53 18.25
CA LEU A 67 5.82 13.05 19.31
C LEU A 67 5.79 14.60 19.37
N ASP A 68 6.89 15.26 19.04
CA ASP A 68 7.00 16.73 18.93
C ASP A 68 6.45 17.28 17.60
N ARG A 69 5.79 16.44 16.79
CA ARG A 69 5.22 16.75 15.47
C ARG A 69 6.27 17.07 14.38
N SER A 70 7.56 16.81 14.64
CA SER A 70 8.54 16.84 13.55
C SER A 70 8.25 15.71 12.57
N THR A 71 8.35 16.00 11.27
CA THR A 71 8.14 15.01 10.21
C THR A 71 9.42 14.83 9.42
N SER A 72 9.79 13.57 9.18
CA SER A 72 10.93 13.21 8.34
C SER A 72 10.56 12.08 7.39
N GLU A 73 11.10 12.09 6.18
CA GLU A 73 11.02 10.96 5.27
C GLU A 73 12.32 10.17 5.34
N ARG A 74 12.20 8.83 5.37
CA ARG A 74 13.34 7.91 5.25
C ARG A 74 13.11 6.97 4.09
N GLN A 75 14.15 6.77 3.29
CA GLN A 75 14.17 5.75 2.25
C GLN A 75 15.10 4.63 2.70
N LEU A 76 14.59 3.40 2.66
CA LEU A 76 15.28 2.21 3.11
C LEU A 76 15.24 1.15 2.00
N SER A 77 16.32 0.41 1.85
CA SER A 77 16.28 -0.83 1.08
C SER A 77 15.48 -1.89 1.86
N GLY A 78 15.00 -2.91 1.15
CA GLY A 78 14.34 -4.05 1.78
C GLY A 78 15.22 -4.73 2.81
N HIS A 79 16.52 -4.84 2.54
CA HIS A 79 17.50 -5.32 3.51
C HIS A 79 17.53 -4.47 4.80
N GLN A 80 17.64 -3.15 4.68
CA GLN A 80 17.64 -2.23 5.83
C GLN A 80 16.31 -2.27 6.59
N TRP A 81 15.20 -2.36 5.88
CA TRP A 81 13.87 -2.48 6.48
C TRP A 81 13.71 -3.79 7.26
N LYS A 82 14.13 -4.92 6.70
CA LYS A 82 14.10 -6.21 7.40
C LYS A 82 14.95 -6.20 8.66
N GLN A 83 16.13 -5.59 8.60
CA GLN A 83 17.00 -5.43 9.75
C GLN A 83 16.32 -4.58 10.84
N LEU A 84 15.73 -3.44 10.46
CA LEU A 84 15.00 -2.59 11.39
C LEU A 84 13.82 -3.31 12.07
N LEU A 85 13.02 -4.06 11.31
CA LEU A 85 11.91 -4.86 11.85
C LEU A 85 12.41 -5.94 12.81
N ARG A 86 13.50 -6.61 12.44
CA ARG A 86 14.15 -7.63 13.28
C ARG A 86 14.62 -7.03 14.60
N ASP A 87 15.35 -5.92 14.54
CA ASP A 87 15.90 -5.25 15.73
C ASP A 87 14.79 -4.73 16.64
N THR A 88 13.70 -4.21 16.05
CA THR A 88 12.50 -3.77 16.76
C THR A 88 11.81 -4.90 17.53
N TRP A 89 11.70 -6.09 16.92
CA TRP A 89 11.05 -7.22 17.59
C TRP A 89 11.91 -7.85 18.68
N TYR A 90 13.23 -7.93 18.47
CA TYR A 90 14.13 -8.46 19.51
C TYR A 90 14.40 -7.49 20.65
N SER A 91 14.29 -6.18 20.42
CA SER A 91 14.35 -5.18 21.49
C SER A 91 13.06 -5.08 22.30
N GLY A 92 11.96 -5.66 21.80
CA GLY A 92 10.63 -5.54 22.39
C GLY A 92 10.01 -4.14 22.28
N GLN A 93 10.64 -3.23 21.52
CA GLN A 93 10.23 -1.84 21.39
C GLN A 93 10.35 -1.34 19.94
N PRO A 94 9.29 -0.71 19.38
CA PRO A 94 7.95 -0.58 19.96
C PRO A 94 7.21 -1.91 20.06
N SER A 95 6.25 -1.99 20.98
CA SER A 95 5.27 -3.08 21.03
C SER A 95 4.57 -3.21 19.68
N VAL A 96 4.21 -4.44 19.30
CA VAL A 96 3.45 -4.73 18.07
C VAL A 96 2.30 -3.75 17.91
N GLU A 97 2.20 -3.15 16.72
CA GLU A 97 1.17 -2.21 16.29
C GLU A 97 0.27 -2.94 15.29
N PRO A 98 -0.83 -3.56 15.72
CA PRO A 98 -1.78 -4.15 14.78
C PRO A 98 -2.34 -3.09 13.84
N ILE A 99 -2.54 -3.47 12.59
CA ILE A 99 -3.09 -2.63 11.55
C ILE A 99 -4.32 -3.26 10.92
N GLU A 100 -5.15 -2.40 10.34
CA GLU A 100 -6.20 -2.77 9.39
C GLU A 100 -5.98 -2.04 8.07
N LEU A 101 -6.40 -2.65 6.97
CA LEU A 101 -6.45 -2.01 5.66
C LEU A 101 -7.91 -1.84 5.23
N HIS A 102 -8.25 -0.62 4.83
CA HIS A 102 -9.57 -0.19 4.40
C HIS A 102 -9.50 0.30 2.96
N ASP A 103 -10.61 0.18 2.23
CA ASP A 103 -10.74 0.62 0.82
C ASP A 103 -9.58 0.14 -0.07
N VAL A 104 -9.26 -1.15 0.05
CA VAL A 104 -8.14 -1.75 -0.67
C VAL A 104 -8.45 -1.81 -2.17
N ILE A 105 -7.61 -1.15 -2.96
CA ILE A 105 -7.65 -1.15 -4.42
C ILE A 105 -6.40 -1.86 -4.93
N ILE A 106 -6.60 -2.89 -5.76
CA ILE A 106 -5.51 -3.64 -6.39
C ILE A 106 -5.55 -3.38 -7.89
N THR A 107 -4.46 -2.86 -8.44
CA THR A 107 -4.32 -2.55 -9.87
C THR A 107 -3.13 -3.27 -10.46
N ARG A 108 -3.27 -3.79 -11.69
CA ARG A 108 -2.14 -4.32 -12.46
C ARG A 108 -1.20 -3.18 -12.86
N LEU A 109 0.10 -3.34 -12.61
CA LEU A 109 1.13 -2.49 -13.20
C LEU A 109 1.71 -3.14 -14.47
N ASP A 110 1.96 -4.45 -14.39
CA ASP A 110 2.39 -5.31 -15.51
C ASP A 110 2.09 -6.78 -15.20
N GLU A 111 2.66 -7.72 -15.95
CA GLU A 111 2.41 -9.17 -15.82
C GLU A 111 2.81 -9.76 -14.46
N ASN A 112 3.80 -9.14 -13.81
CA ASN A 112 4.40 -9.64 -12.57
C ASN A 112 4.11 -8.74 -11.37
N ARG A 113 3.75 -7.48 -11.60
CA ARG A 113 3.58 -6.48 -10.54
C ARG A 113 2.16 -6.00 -10.38
N LEU A 114 1.73 -5.93 -9.13
CA LEU A 114 0.48 -5.33 -8.70
C LEU A 114 0.76 -4.16 -7.75
N LYS A 115 0.00 -3.09 -7.90
CA LYS A 115 -0.05 -1.99 -6.94
C LYS A 115 -1.27 -2.17 -6.04
N ILE A 116 -1.05 -2.02 -4.74
CA ILE A 116 -2.06 -2.03 -3.69
C ILE A 116 -2.10 -0.63 -3.10
N ALA A 117 -3.24 0.04 -3.20
CA ALA A 117 -3.52 1.29 -2.51
C ALA A 117 -4.60 1.04 -1.46
N ALA A 118 -4.45 1.59 -0.26
CA ALA A 118 -5.43 1.44 0.80
C ALA A 118 -5.35 2.61 1.80
N ARG A 119 -6.33 2.67 2.70
CA ARG A 119 -6.20 3.41 3.96
C ARG A 119 -5.76 2.44 5.05
N ARG A 120 -4.63 2.70 5.69
CA ARG A 120 -4.08 1.85 6.76
C ARG A 120 -4.38 2.48 8.12
N TYR A 121 -5.07 1.75 8.99
CA TYR A 121 -5.36 2.18 10.35
C TYR A 121 -4.44 1.45 11.33
N ALA A 122 -3.71 2.18 12.15
CA ALA A 122 -2.89 1.62 13.22
C ALA A 122 -3.69 1.59 14.52
N MET A 123 -3.97 0.39 15.06
CA MET A 123 -4.99 0.19 16.07
C MET A 123 -4.58 0.66 17.47
N ARG A 124 -3.29 0.62 17.83
CA ARG A 124 -2.84 1.00 19.19
C ARG A 124 -2.64 2.49 19.34
N ARG A 125 -2.16 3.16 18.31
CA ARG A 125 -2.00 4.61 18.25
C ARG A 125 -3.20 5.31 17.60
N CYS A 126 -4.19 4.57 17.12
CA CYS A 126 -5.44 5.04 16.54
C CYS A 126 -5.28 6.12 15.45
N TYR A 127 -4.26 6.03 14.60
CA TYR A 127 -4.07 6.97 13.50
C TYR A 127 -4.32 6.33 12.14
N TRP A 128 -4.65 7.17 11.17
CA TRP A 128 -4.84 6.80 9.77
C TRP A 128 -3.65 7.21 8.92
N ASP A 129 -3.16 6.26 8.14
CA ASP A 129 -2.34 6.49 6.96
C ASP A 129 -3.25 6.39 5.73
N ASN A 130 -3.68 7.56 5.23
CA ASN A 130 -4.62 7.64 4.11
C ASN A 130 -3.95 7.44 2.73
N ASN A 131 -2.62 7.33 2.68
CA ASN A 131 -1.85 7.27 1.44
C ASN A 131 -1.02 5.98 1.35
N TYR A 132 -1.40 4.94 2.09
CA TYR A 132 -0.68 3.68 2.09
C TYR A 132 -0.65 3.08 0.67
N LEU A 133 0.56 2.74 0.23
CA LEU A 133 0.80 2.15 -1.08
C LEU A 133 1.84 1.06 -0.97
N ALA A 134 1.55 -0.11 -1.53
CA ALA A 134 2.54 -1.17 -1.73
C ALA A 134 2.56 -1.61 -3.19
N VAL A 135 3.73 -2.02 -3.68
CA VAL A 135 3.89 -2.73 -4.94
C VAL A 135 4.44 -4.11 -4.63
N ILE A 136 3.72 -5.13 -5.10
CA ILE A 136 4.12 -6.52 -4.96
C ILE A 136 4.50 -7.11 -6.32
N GLU A 137 5.48 -7.99 -6.34
CA GLU A 137 6.01 -8.65 -7.52
C GLU A 137 6.03 -10.16 -7.34
N LYS A 138 5.69 -10.93 -8.38
CA LYS A 138 5.81 -12.38 -8.36
C LYS A 138 7.27 -12.78 -8.17
N ALA A 139 7.57 -13.48 -7.08
CA ALA A 139 8.86 -14.09 -6.84
C ALA A 139 9.02 -15.37 -7.67
N THR A 140 10.27 -15.80 -7.88
CA THR A 140 10.63 -17.04 -8.59
C THR A 140 10.01 -18.31 -7.99
N GLY A 141 9.59 -18.27 -6.72
CA GLY A 141 8.87 -19.36 -6.04
C GLY A 141 7.34 -19.34 -6.17
N GLY A 142 6.77 -18.43 -6.98
CA GLY A 142 5.33 -18.35 -7.26
C GLY A 142 4.49 -17.55 -6.25
N GLY A 143 5.09 -17.10 -5.14
CA GLY A 143 4.48 -16.14 -4.21
C GLY A 143 4.72 -14.68 -4.61
N TYR A 144 4.09 -13.74 -3.90
CA TYR A 144 4.37 -12.31 -4.06
C TYR A 144 5.36 -11.83 -2.99
N GLN A 145 6.20 -10.86 -3.37
CA GLN A 145 7.03 -10.08 -2.45
C GLN A 145 6.81 -8.59 -2.66
N ILE A 146 6.87 -7.81 -1.59
CA ILE A 146 6.89 -6.35 -1.59
C ILE A 146 8.22 -5.90 -2.20
N VAL A 147 8.11 -5.12 -3.27
CA VAL A 147 9.24 -4.48 -3.95
C VAL A 147 9.22 -2.97 -3.79
N SER A 148 8.09 -2.40 -3.34
CA SER A 148 8.02 -1.02 -2.87
C SER A 148 6.91 -0.86 -1.83
N GLU A 149 7.12 0.00 -0.84
CA GLU A 149 6.08 0.37 0.13
C GLU A 149 6.25 1.84 0.52
N ASN A 150 5.15 2.56 0.58
CA ASN A 150 5.06 3.90 1.14
C ASN A 150 4.10 3.85 2.34
N LEU A 151 4.59 4.26 3.51
CA LEU A 151 3.80 4.27 4.72
C LEU A 151 4.08 5.48 5.61
N LEU A 152 3.04 5.91 6.32
CA LEU A 152 3.12 6.85 7.42
C LEU A 152 3.25 6.10 8.75
N ILE A 153 4.19 6.54 9.58
CA ILE A 153 4.35 6.15 10.97
C ILE A 153 4.15 7.40 11.82
N ASP A 154 2.97 7.56 12.42
CA ASP A 154 2.74 8.60 13.43
C ASP A 154 2.97 7.98 14.82
N HIS A 155 3.86 8.57 15.62
CA HIS A 155 4.17 8.14 16.98
C HIS A 155 3.16 8.66 18.02
N GLN A 156 2.30 9.62 17.66
CA GLN A 156 1.28 10.13 18.57
C GLN A 156 0.18 9.10 18.79
N ASN A 157 -0.24 8.94 20.04
CA ASN A 157 -1.47 8.24 20.36
C ASN A 157 -2.66 9.19 20.11
N GLN A 158 -3.47 8.87 19.12
CA GLN A 158 -4.68 9.60 18.73
C GLN A 158 -5.95 8.90 19.20
N CYS A 159 -5.83 7.87 20.05
CA CYS A 159 -6.99 7.22 20.63
C CYS A 159 -7.69 8.24 21.53
N VAL A 160 -8.90 8.63 21.15
CA VAL A 160 -9.82 9.25 22.11
C VAL A 160 -10.12 8.18 23.17
N GLN A 161 -10.06 8.52 24.45
CA GLN A 161 -10.46 7.57 25.51
C GLN A 161 -11.84 6.98 25.17
N PRO A 162 -12.00 5.65 25.09
CA PRO A 162 -13.22 5.07 24.56
C PRO A 162 -14.29 4.97 25.65
N ASP A 163 -15.46 5.58 25.45
CA ASP A 163 -16.72 5.04 25.99
C ASP A 163 -17.16 3.90 25.06
N THR A 164 -16.53 2.72 25.22
CA THR A 164 -16.89 1.41 24.64
C THR A 164 -17.23 1.35 23.14
N THR A 165 -16.42 0.68 22.32
CA THR A 165 -16.85 0.38 20.94
C THR A 165 -16.41 -1.00 20.44
N ASN A 166 -17.40 -1.87 20.21
CA ASN A 166 -17.26 -3.04 19.35
C ASN A 166 -17.15 -2.59 17.89
N ILE A 167 -16.13 -3.05 17.16
CA ILE A 167 -15.94 -2.74 15.74
C ILE A 167 -16.39 -3.93 14.89
N LYS A 168 -17.36 -3.71 13.99
CA LYS A 168 -17.76 -4.67 12.94
C LYS A 168 -17.04 -4.31 11.63
N GLN A 169 -16.42 -5.30 11.01
CA GLN A 169 -15.74 -5.16 9.72
C GLN A 169 -16.67 -5.58 8.57
N GLU A 170 -16.75 -4.77 7.51
CA GLU A 170 -17.26 -5.17 6.19
C GLU A 170 -16.17 -4.92 5.14
N ILE A 171 -15.73 -5.98 4.47
CA ILE A 171 -14.83 -5.89 3.31
C ILE A 171 -15.70 -5.88 2.05
N LYS A 172 -15.77 -4.73 1.37
CA LYS A 172 -16.41 -4.62 0.05
C LYS A 172 -15.40 -4.90 -1.05
N ILE A 173 -15.67 -5.95 -1.83
CA ILE A 173 -14.99 -6.21 -3.09
C ILE A 173 -15.94 -5.72 -4.17
N VAL A 174 -15.56 -4.69 -4.93
CA VAL A 174 -16.30 -4.25 -6.12
C VAL A 174 -15.79 -5.09 -7.30
N PRO A 175 -16.62 -5.98 -7.86
CA PRO A 175 -16.34 -6.52 -9.19
C PRO A 175 -16.75 -5.47 -10.21
N ASN A 176 -15.89 -5.24 -11.20
CA ASN A 176 -16.42 -4.96 -12.53
C ASN A 176 -16.69 -6.30 -13.20
#